data_AF-A0A7J2KS43-F1
#
_entry.id   AF-A0A7J2KS43-F1
#
_cell.length_a   1.000
_cell.length_b   1.000
_cell.length_c   1.000
_cell.angle_alpha   90.00
_cell.angle_beta   90.00
_cell.angle_gamma   90.00
#
_symmetry.space_group_name_H-M   'P 1'
#
loop_
_entity.id
_entity.type
_entity.pdbx_description
1 polymer ?
#
loop_
_entity_poly.entity_id
_entity_poly.type
_entity_poly.pdbx_seq_one_letter_code
_entity_poly.pdbx_strand_id
1 'polypeptide(L)'
;MNNIGIFVKHSLEIAREISSSSFLLLTETGEGLRAIEALKPEIDIIVATPSNEIYRKVLDQRWRAVKLPYRGRDVISTIQEALVLALDKSYISEGDEVVVLGSTPAWEASSLFFYSVDRETLNLSLCEFLRNIHIKQEIFQTVLEIAMEIGREGREGRLIGTAFIIGDENDIMKRSKQIILNPFKGHSIEERVITSPKIKETVKEFSQLDGVFVISKDGII
;
A
#
# COMPACT_ATOMS: atom_id res chain seq x y z
N MET A 1 2.55 0.29 31.72
CA MET A 1 2.78 0.51 30.27
C MET A 1 2.13 -0.66 29.54
N ASN A 2 1.26 -0.42 28.56
CA ASN A 2 0.65 -1.51 27.77
C ASN A 2 1.70 -2.11 26.81
N ASN A 3 1.40 -3.25 26.18
CA ASN A 3 2.35 -3.98 25.31
C ASN A 3 2.95 -3.08 24.21
N ILE A 4 2.12 -2.28 23.54
CA ILE A 4 2.58 -1.33 22.52
C ILE A 4 3.53 -0.27 23.07
N GLY A 5 3.30 0.23 24.29
CA GLY A 5 4.23 1.18 24.91
C GLY A 5 5.60 0.59 25.23
N ILE A 6 5.65 -0.71 25.60
CA ILE A 6 6.92 -1.45 25.79
C ILE A 6 7.64 -1.58 24.46
N PHE A 7 6.91 -1.95 23.41
CA PHE A 7 7.48 -2.10 22.08
C PHE A 7 8.03 -0.77 21.55
N VAL A 8 7.24 0.31 21.61
CA VAL A 8 7.67 1.67 21.23
C VAL A 8 8.94 2.07 21.98
N LYS A 9 9.01 1.85 23.30
CA LYS A 9 10.20 2.19 24.08
C LYS A 9 11.45 1.49 23.54
N HIS A 10 11.40 0.16 23.38
CA HIS A 10 12.56 -0.59 22.94
C HIS A 10 12.90 -0.35 21.46
N SER A 11 11.89 -0.12 20.60
CA SER A 11 12.11 0.29 19.21
C SER A 11 12.85 1.64 19.12
N LEU A 12 12.53 2.60 20.00
CA LEU A 12 13.24 3.89 20.09
C LEU A 12 14.65 3.77 20.69
N GLU A 13 14.91 2.77 21.53
CA GLU A 13 16.25 2.45 22.02
C GLU A 13 17.10 1.87 20.88
N ILE A 14 16.57 0.88 20.15
CA ILE A 14 17.22 0.30 18.97
C ILE A 14 17.54 1.37 17.93
N ALA A 15 16.59 2.26 17.63
CA ALA A 15 16.81 3.35 16.67
C ALA A 15 17.96 4.27 17.08
N ARG A 16 18.15 4.52 18.38
CA ARG A 16 19.28 5.29 18.90
C ARG A 16 20.59 4.52 18.82
N GLU A 17 20.58 3.23 19.16
CA GLU A 17 21.80 2.40 19.13
C GLU A 17 22.36 2.25 17.73
N ILE A 18 21.50 2.06 16.73
CA ILE A 18 21.93 1.96 15.33
C ILE A 18 22.18 3.33 14.68
N SER A 19 22.10 4.42 15.44
CA SER A 19 22.29 5.79 14.93
C SER A 19 21.36 6.15 13.76
N SER A 20 20.14 5.62 13.76
CA SER A 20 19.15 5.92 12.73
C SER A 20 18.78 7.40 12.77
N SER A 21 18.69 8.00 11.59
CA SER A 21 18.36 9.43 11.43
C SER A 21 16.93 9.76 11.84
N SER A 22 16.00 8.81 11.70
CA SER A 22 14.56 9.03 11.88
C SER A 22 13.85 7.76 12.33
N PHE A 23 12.77 7.93 13.10
CA PHE A 23 11.88 6.85 13.50
C PHE A 23 10.50 7.03 12.87
N LEU A 24 10.01 6.04 12.13
CA LEU A 24 8.70 6.05 11.51
C LEU A 24 7.74 5.16 12.30
N LEU A 25 6.65 5.75 12.80
CA LEU A 25 5.55 5.02 13.43
C LEU A 25 4.38 4.90 12.46
N LEU A 26 3.99 3.67 12.13
CA LEU A 26 2.68 3.39 11.54
C LEU A 26 1.64 3.25 12.66
N THR A 27 0.54 4.01 12.59
CA THR A 27 -0.52 3.88 13.60
C THR A 27 -1.90 4.20 13.05
N GLU A 28 -2.89 3.42 13.46
CA GLU A 28 -4.31 3.64 13.12
C GLU A 28 -5.16 4.08 14.31
N THR A 29 -4.82 3.61 15.51
CA THR A 29 -5.55 3.88 16.77
C THR A 29 -4.91 4.99 17.60
N GLY A 30 -3.68 5.38 17.28
CA GLY A 30 -2.91 6.41 17.98
C GLY A 30 -2.30 5.92 19.29
N GLU A 31 -2.38 4.62 19.60
CA GLU A 31 -1.76 4.06 20.81
C GLU A 31 -0.24 4.21 20.82
N GLY A 32 0.42 3.88 19.70
CA GLY A 32 1.87 4.10 19.57
C GLY A 32 2.24 5.58 19.71
N LEU A 33 1.41 6.48 19.16
CA LEU A 33 1.62 7.93 19.29
C LEU A 33 1.56 8.38 20.75
N ARG A 34 0.58 7.89 21.53
CA ARG A 34 0.50 8.18 22.98
C ARG A 34 1.74 7.72 23.74
N ALA A 35 2.30 6.57 23.37
CA ALA A 35 3.54 6.09 23.96
C ALA A 35 4.74 6.99 23.60
N ILE A 36 4.85 7.43 22.35
CA ILE A 36 5.87 8.41 21.91
C ILE A 36 5.71 9.74 22.68
N GLU A 37 4.48 10.24 22.82
CA GLU A 37 4.18 11.47 23.59
C GLU A 37 4.64 11.37 25.05
N ALA A 38 4.46 10.21 25.68
CA ALA A 38 4.88 9.96 27.06
C ALA A 38 6.40 9.87 27.21
N LEU A 39 7.08 9.26 26.23
CA LEU A 39 8.53 9.05 26.26
C LEU A 39 9.34 10.29 25.83
N LYS A 40 8.74 11.19 25.03
CA LYS A 40 9.36 12.41 24.51
C LYS A 40 10.77 12.19 23.91
N PRO A 41 10.93 11.26 22.96
CA PRO A 41 12.25 10.92 22.43
C PRO A 41 12.89 12.09 21.66
N GLU A 42 14.22 12.20 21.68
CA GLU A 42 14.93 13.28 20.98
C GLU A 42 15.06 13.06 19.47
N ILE A 43 14.97 11.80 19.01
CA ILE A 43 15.02 11.44 17.58
C ILE A 43 13.85 12.05 16.79
N ASP A 44 14.07 12.34 15.51
CA ASP A 44 13.04 12.79 14.59
C ASP A 44 11.96 11.69 14.42
N ILE A 45 10.72 12.02 14.77
CA ILE A 45 9.58 11.11 14.64
C ILE A 45 8.74 11.49 13.42
N ILE A 46 8.49 10.49 12.59
CA ILE A 46 7.53 10.54 11.49
C ILE A 46 6.36 9.63 11.86
N VAL A 47 5.14 10.16 11.82
CA VAL A 47 3.93 9.39 12.11
C VAL A 47 3.12 9.25 10.83
N ALA A 48 3.01 8.03 10.31
CA ALA A 48 2.18 7.74 9.15
C ALA A 48 0.88 7.06 9.57
N THR A 49 -0.25 7.59 9.09
CA THR A 49 -1.57 7.13 9.53
C THR A 49 -2.66 7.31 8.46
N PRO A 50 -3.58 6.33 8.31
CA PRO A 50 -4.79 6.49 7.50
C PRO A 50 -5.91 7.23 8.25
N SER A 51 -5.78 7.48 9.56
CA SER A 51 -6.79 8.20 10.35
C SER A 51 -6.69 9.71 10.17
N ASN A 52 -7.80 10.38 9.83
CA ASN A 52 -7.84 11.85 9.72
C ASN A 52 -7.69 12.54 11.08
N GLU A 53 -8.21 11.92 12.13
CA GLU A 53 -8.13 12.43 13.48
C GLU A 53 -6.69 12.43 13.98
N ILE A 54 -6.00 11.29 13.86
CA ILE A 54 -4.60 11.16 14.29
C ILE A 54 -3.71 12.08 13.45
N TYR A 55 -3.90 12.10 12.13
CA TYR A 55 -3.12 12.97 11.26
C TYR A 55 -3.18 14.44 11.71
N ARG A 56 -4.38 14.97 12.01
CA ARG A 56 -4.54 16.33 12.53
C ARG A 56 -3.87 16.50 13.90
N LYS A 57 -4.04 15.53 14.81
CA LYS A 57 -3.40 15.55 16.12
C LYS A 57 -1.87 15.66 16.03
N VAL A 58 -1.24 14.99 15.06
CA VAL A 58 0.22 15.04 14.85
C VAL A 58 0.66 16.40 14.31
N LEU A 59 -0.14 17.05 13.45
CA LEU A 59 0.20 18.37 12.91
C LEU A 59 0.33 19.46 13.98
N ASP A 60 -0.39 19.32 15.09
CA ASP A 60 -0.31 20.25 16.24
C ASP A 60 0.87 19.95 17.18
N GLN A 61 1.75 19.03 16.80
CA GLN A 61 2.88 18.55 17.61
C GLN A 61 4.21 18.78 16.89
N ARG A 62 5.33 18.50 17.59
CA ARG A 62 6.67 18.62 17.02
C ARG A 62 7.04 17.51 16.03
N TRP A 63 6.14 16.56 15.78
CA TRP A 63 6.40 15.37 14.96
C TRP A 63 5.97 15.61 13.52
N ARG A 64 6.58 14.87 12.59
CA ARG A 64 6.27 14.97 11.16
C ARG A 64 5.08 14.05 10.81
N ALA A 65 4.03 14.59 10.20
CA ALA A 65 2.82 13.83 9.87
C ALA A 65 2.78 13.38 8.40
N VAL A 66 2.59 12.08 8.16
CA VAL A 66 2.34 11.49 6.84
C VAL A 66 0.91 10.94 6.79
N LYS A 67 0.13 11.41 5.82
CA LYS A 67 -1.24 10.92 5.60
C LYS A 67 -1.21 9.73 4.65
N LEU A 68 -1.62 8.56 5.12
CA LEU A 68 -1.82 7.39 4.27
C LEU A 68 -3.21 7.48 3.61
N PRO A 69 -3.34 7.24 2.30
CA PRO A 69 -4.60 7.38 1.57
C PRO A 69 -5.59 6.25 1.88
N TYR A 70 -5.11 5.07 2.25
CA TYR A 70 -5.94 3.92 2.59
C TYR A 70 -5.31 3.09 3.71
N ARG A 71 -6.11 2.16 4.24
CA ARG A 71 -5.65 1.14 5.19
C ARG A 71 -4.95 0.06 4.39
N GLY A 72 -3.64 -0.06 4.52
CA GLY A 72 -2.88 -1.10 3.81
C GLY A 72 -3.28 -2.50 4.28
N ARG A 73 -3.33 -3.45 3.35
CA ARG A 73 -3.61 -4.86 3.65
C ARG A 73 -2.37 -5.60 4.15
N ASP A 74 -1.18 -5.12 3.81
CA ASP A 74 0.10 -5.64 4.28
C ASP A 74 0.98 -4.53 4.86
N VAL A 75 1.80 -4.90 5.85
CA VAL A 75 2.66 -3.95 6.56
C VAL A 75 3.80 -3.43 5.67
N ILE A 76 4.37 -4.26 4.79
CA ILE A 76 5.53 -3.90 3.98
C ILE A 76 5.14 -2.84 2.95
N SER A 77 4.05 -3.01 2.20
CA SER A 77 3.60 -1.98 1.26
C SER A 77 3.20 -0.69 1.98
N THR A 78 2.58 -0.80 3.17
CA THR A 78 2.26 0.37 3.99
C THR A 78 3.52 1.14 4.40
N ILE A 79 4.59 0.42 4.75
CA ILE A 79 5.89 1.04 5.07
C ILE A 79 6.48 1.70 3.82
N GLN A 80 6.49 1.01 2.68
CA GLN A 80 7.01 1.58 1.43
C GLN A 80 6.26 2.86 1.05
N GLU A 81 4.94 2.86 1.11
CA GLU A 81 4.12 4.04 0.84
C GLU A 81 4.40 5.18 1.83
N ALA A 82 4.52 4.85 3.13
CA ALA A 82 4.87 5.84 4.14
C ALA A 82 6.25 6.48 3.89
N LEU A 83 7.24 5.69 3.48
CA LEU A 83 8.59 6.15 3.15
C LEU A 83 8.61 7.02 1.89
N VAL A 84 7.89 6.62 0.82
CA VAL A 84 7.71 7.45 -0.40
C VAL A 84 7.10 8.81 -0.04
N LEU A 85 6.03 8.81 0.76
CA LEU A 85 5.37 10.06 1.15
C LEU A 85 6.23 10.92 2.10
N ALA A 86 7.07 10.30 2.92
CA ALA A 86 8.03 11.00 3.76
C ALA A 86 9.16 11.64 2.94
N LEU A 87 9.67 10.94 1.92
CA LEU A 87 10.63 11.48 0.93
C LEU A 87 10.06 12.69 0.20
N ASP A 88 8.85 12.58 -0.32
CA ASP A 88 8.14 13.66 -1.01
C ASP A 88 7.98 14.93 -0.16
N LYS A 89 7.83 14.75 1.15
CA LYS A 89 7.72 15.85 2.12
C LYS A 89 9.07 16.33 2.64
N SER A 90 10.17 15.76 2.15
CA SER A 90 11.54 16.01 2.61
C SER A 90 11.72 15.76 4.12
N TYR A 91 10.96 14.80 4.67
CA TYR A 91 11.10 14.36 6.05
C TYR A 91 12.25 13.38 6.24
N ILE A 92 12.62 12.71 5.16
CA ILE A 92 13.79 11.84 5.00
C ILE A 92 14.39 12.12 3.62
N SER A 93 15.64 11.72 3.41
CA SER A 93 16.41 11.86 2.18
C SER A 93 17.01 10.52 1.74
N GLU A 94 17.45 10.44 0.49
CA GLU A 94 18.21 9.28 0.02
C GLU A 94 19.51 9.14 0.83
N GLY A 95 19.81 7.91 1.27
CA GLY A 95 20.91 7.58 2.18
C GLY A 95 20.54 7.60 3.66
N ASP A 96 19.33 8.06 4.04
CA ASP A 96 18.89 8.01 5.43
C ASP A 96 18.61 6.58 5.87
N GLU A 97 18.87 6.29 7.14
CA GLU A 97 18.43 5.06 7.80
C GLU A 97 17.20 5.34 8.65
N VAL A 98 16.15 4.54 8.48
CA VAL A 98 14.85 4.70 9.13
C VAL A 98 14.45 3.42 9.86
N VAL A 99 14.24 3.52 11.17
CA VAL A 99 13.57 2.46 11.94
C VAL A 99 12.07 2.64 11.85
N VAL A 100 11.37 1.58 11.46
CA VAL A 100 9.93 1.61 11.27
C VAL A 100 9.24 0.68 12.25
N LEU A 101 8.35 1.22 13.06
CA LEU A 101 7.46 0.45 13.90
C LEU A 101 6.08 0.35 13.24
N GLY A 102 5.75 -0.86 12.78
CA GLY A 102 4.47 -1.21 12.19
C GLY A 102 3.63 -2.10 13.10
N SER A 103 2.31 -2.01 12.96
CA SER A 103 1.37 -3.02 13.47
C SER A 103 0.31 -3.26 12.42
N THR A 104 -0.01 -4.53 12.15
CA THR A 104 -1.09 -4.85 11.24
C THR A 104 -2.42 -4.80 11.99
N PRO A 105 -3.48 -4.25 11.40
CA PRO A 105 -4.78 -4.17 12.07
C PRO A 105 -5.44 -5.51 12.36
N ALA A 106 -4.98 -6.59 11.72
CA ALA A 106 -5.58 -7.92 11.86
C ALA A 106 -5.00 -8.73 13.04
N TRP A 107 -3.74 -8.54 13.42
CA TRP A 107 -3.07 -9.31 14.47
C TRP A 107 -2.43 -8.33 15.46
N GLU A 108 -2.53 -8.61 16.76
CA GLU A 108 -1.89 -7.85 17.86
C GLU A 108 -0.33 -7.86 17.80
N ALA A 109 0.24 -8.17 16.64
CA ALA A 109 1.67 -8.19 16.38
C ALA A 109 2.17 -6.78 16.07
N SER A 110 3.17 -6.37 16.83
CA SER A 110 4.04 -5.24 16.50
C SER A 110 5.29 -5.76 15.81
N SER A 111 5.71 -5.11 14.75
CA SER A 111 6.88 -5.49 13.97
C SER A 111 7.79 -4.29 13.81
N LEU A 112 9.09 -4.52 14.01
CA LEU A 112 10.13 -3.52 13.84
C LEU A 112 10.89 -3.84 12.55
N PHE A 113 11.04 -2.83 11.70
CA PHE A 113 11.79 -2.92 10.47
C PHE A 113 12.89 -1.86 10.47
N PHE A 114 13.92 -2.13 9.69
CA PHE A 114 15.01 -1.21 9.44
C PHE A 114 15.13 -1.05 7.92
N TYR A 115 15.12 0.20 7.46
CA TYR A 115 15.22 0.54 6.04
C TYR A 115 16.38 1.50 5.83
N SER A 116 17.24 1.16 4.87
CA SER A 116 18.07 2.13 4.16
C SER A 116 17.19 2.78 3.10
N VAL A 117 17.15 4.11 3.08
CA VAL A 117 16.37 4.89 2.12
C VAL A 117 17.18 4.99 0.84
N ASP A 118 17.07 3.97 0.01
CA ASP A 118 17.64 3.96 -1.35
C ASP A 118 16.57 3.59 -2.39
N ARG A 119 16.80 4.03 -3.63
CA ARG A 119 15.81 3.94 -4.70
C ARG A 119 15.44 2.51 -5.09
N GLU A 120 16.37 1.56 -4.91
CA GLU A 120 16.19 0.14 -5.23
C GLU A 120 15.43 -0.59 -4.12
N THR A 121 15.82 -0.40 -2.85
CA THR A 121 15.24 -1.04 -1.66
C THR A 121 13.77 -0.66 -1.45
N LEU A 122 13.40 0.57 -1.79
CA LEU A 122 12.04 1.07 -1.57
C LEU A 122 11.10 0.91 -2.78
N ASN A 123 11.59 0.40 -3.91
CA ASN A 123 10.86 0.32 -5.18
C ASN A 123 10.10 1.64 -5.50
N LEU A 124 10.72 2.78 -5.15
CA LEU A 124 10.09 4.11 -5.17
C LEU A 124 9.50 4.43 -6.54
N SER A 125 10.19 4.00 -7.59
CA SER A 125 9.81 4.27 -8.97
C SER A 125 8.39 3.80 -9.31
N LEU A 126 7.98 2.62 -8.83
CA LEU A 126 6.65 2.08 -9.10
C LEU A 126 5.59 2.76 -8.24
N CYS A 127 5.86 2.96 -6.95
CA CYS A 127 4.91 3.61 -6.04
C CYS A 127 4.66 5.07 -6.46
N GLU A 128 5.71 5.82 -6.78
CA GLU A 128 5.63 7.17 -7.36
C GLU A 128 4.84 7.17 -8.66
N PHE A 129 5.14 6.25 -9.58
CA PHE A 129 4.44 6.14 -10.85
C PHE A 129 2.94 5.90 -10.67
N LEU A 130 2.56 4.91 -9.87
CA LEU A 130 1.16 4.56 -9.60
C LEU A 130 0.40 5.73 -8.97
N ARG A 131 1.03 6.42 -8.01
CA ARG A 131 0.47 7.61 -7.38
C ARG A 131 0.27 8.75 -8.37
N ASN A 132 1.24 9.01 -9.25
CA ASN A 132 1.15 10.06 -10.28
C ASN A 132 -0.01 9.81 -11.25
N ILE A 133 -0.30 8.55 -11.58
CA ILE A 133 -1.43 8.18 -12.43
C ILE A 133 -2.73 7.91 -11.67
N HIS A 134 -2.72 8.12 -10.35
CA HIS A 134 -3.86 7.98 -9.44
C HIS A 134 -4.42 6.55 -9.36
N ILE A 135 -3.55 5.54 -9.42
CA ILE A 135 -3.90 4.13 -9.24
C ILE A 135 -3.39 3.68 -7.87
N LYS A 136 -4.27 3.04 -7.09
CA LYS A 136 -3.88 2.49 -5.78
C LYS A 136 -2.94 1.30 -5.97
N GLN A 137 -1.91 1.18 -5.14
CA GLN A 137 -0.96 0.07 -5.19
C GLN A 137 -1.65 -1.29 -5.07
N GLU A 138 -2.66 -1.37 -4.21
CA GLU A 138 -3.49 -2.56 -4.02
C GLU A 138 -4.15 -3.07 -5.32
N ILE A 139 -4.61 -2.16 -6.18
CA ILE A 139 -5.23 -2.50 -7.48
C ILE A 139 -4.18 -3.10 -8.41
N PHE A 140 -3.03 -2.42 -8.56
CA PHE A 140 -1.94 -2.90 -9.39
C PHE A 140 -1.44 -4.27 -8.91
N GLN A 141 -1.24 -4.42 -7.60
CA GLN A 141 -0.76 -5.65 -7.00
C GLN A 141 -1.76 -6.80 -7.20
N THR A 142 -3.06 -6.56 -6.99
CA THR A 142 -4.07 -7.60 -7.25
C THR A 142 -4.13 -7.98 -8.74
N VAL A 143 -4.06 -7.03 -9.67
CA VAL A 143 -4.00 -7.33 -11.11
C VAL A 143 -2.75 -8.15 -11.44
N LEU A 144 -1.59 -7.77 -10.90
CA LEU A 144 -0.33 -8.48 -11.10
C LEU A 144 -0.40 -9.91 -10.55
N GLU A 145 -0.95 -10.09 -9.35
CA GLU A 145 -1.17 -11.41 -8.73
C GLU A 145 -2.07 -12.30 -9.61
N ILE A 146 -3.20 -11.76 -10.08
CA ILE A 146 -4.10 -12.49 -10.99
C ILE A 146 -3.39 -12.85 -12.29
N ALA A 147 -2.64 -11.92 -12.89
CA ALA A 147 -1.89 -12.15 -14.11
C ALA A 147 -0.81 -13.23 -13.93
N MET A 148 -0.06 -13.20 -12.83
CA MET A 148 0.94 -14.22 -12.51
C MET A 148 0.30 -15.59 -12.30
N GLU A 149 -0.85 -15.66 -11.63
CA GLU A 149 -1.57 -16.91 -11.44
C GLU A 149 -2.09 -17.49 -12.76
N ILE A 150 -2.70 -16.66 -13.62
CA ILE A 150 -3.12 -17.09 -14.96
C ILE A 150 -1.92 -17.60 -15.75
N GLY A 151 -0.80 -16.87 -15.75
CA GLY A 151 0.41 -17.27 -16.47
C GLY A 151 1.06 -18.56 -15.93
N ARG A 152 0.96 -18.81 -14.62
CA ARG A 152 1.56 -19.99 -13.97
C ARG A 152 0.66 -21.22 -14.02
N GLU A 153 -0.61 -21.05 -13.73
CA GLU A 153 -1.58 -22.14 -13.53
C GLU A 153 -2.38 -22.43 -14.80
N GLY A 154 -2.54 -21.41 -15.65
CA GLY A 154 -3.49 -21.46 -16.75
C GLY A 154 -4.91 -21.65 -16.24
N ARG A 155 -5.71 -22.42 -16.98
CA ARG A 155 -7.07 -22.80 -16.59
C ARG A 155 -7.31 -24.25 -17.00
N GLU A 156 -7.76 -25.07 -16.05
CA GLU A 156 -8.11 -26.48 -16.28
C GLU A 156 -7.00 -27.28 -17.01
N GLY A 157 -5.74 -27.01 -16.64
CA GLY A 157 -4.56 -27.67 -17.20
C GLY A 157 -4.14 -27.17 -18.58
N ARG A 158 -4.78 -26.13 -19.12
CA ARG A 158 -4.37 -25.46 -20.36
C ARG A 158 -3.64 -24.17 -20.06
N LEU A 159 -2.51 -23.97 -20.74
CA LEU A 159 -1.82 -22.69 -20.75
C LEU A 159 -2.73 -21.66 -21.41
N ILE A 160 -3.09 -20.63 -20.66
CA ILE A 160 -3.86 -19.49 -21.14
C ILE A 160 -3.11 -18.22 -20.78
N GLY A 161 -3.31 -17.18 -21.57
CA GLY A 161 -2.78 -15.86 -21.32
C GLY A 161 -3.86 -14.83 -21.55
N THR A 162 -3.77 -13.72 -20.84
CA THR A 162 -4.62 -12.55 -21.08
C THR A 162 -3.80 -11.29 -20.81
N ALA A 163 -4.33 -10.15 -21.21
CA ALA A 163 -3.75 -8.86 -20.88
C ALA A 163 -4.70 -8.05 -20.01
N PHE A 164 -4.12 -7.17 -19.21
CA PHE A 164 -4.82 -6.22 -18.37
C PHE A 164 -4.36 -4.80 -18.74
N ILE A 165 -5.31 -3.86 -18.86
CA ILE A 165 -5.02 -2.44 -18.99
C ILE A 165 -5.67 -1.73 -17.82
N ILE A 166 -4.87 -1.03 -17.02
CA ILE A 166 -5.35 -0.24 -15.87
C ILE A 166 -5.26 1.24 -16.22
N GLY A 167 -6.36 1.99 -16.13
CA GLY A 167 -6.32 3.43 -16.47
C GLY A 167 -7.70 4.08 -16.59
N ASP A 168 -7.77 5.13 -17.40
CA ASP A 168 -9.02 5.80 -17.74
C ASP A 168 -9.82 4.94 -18.74
N GLU A 169 -10.85 4.28 -18.23
CA GLU A 169 -11.68 3.37 -19.01
C GLU A 169 -12.34 4.06 -20.21
N ASN A 170 -12.67 5.35 -20.11
CA ASN A 170 -13.31 6.07 -21.21
C ASN A 170 -12.33 6.32 -22.36
N ASP A 171 -11.07 6.69 -22.08
CA ASP A 171 -10.06 6.84 -23.14
C ASP A 171 -9.66 5.50 -23.73
N ILE A 172 -9.52 4.45 -22.91
CA ILE A 172 -9.20 3.09 -23.36
C ILE A 172 -10.31 2.57 -24.29
N MET A 173 -11.57 2.73 -23.90
CA MET A 173 -12.71 2.26 -24.69
C MET A 173 -12.95 3.08 -25.96
N LYS A 174 -12.51 4.34 -26.04
CA LYS A 174 -12.51 5.10 -27.32
C LYS A 174 -11.56 4.52 -28.36
N ARG A 175 -10.50 3.84 -27.92
CA ARG A 175 -9.44 3.26 -28.77
C ARG A 175 -9.58 1.74 -28.92
N SER A 176 -10.58 1.15 -28.28
CA SER A 176 -10.80 -0.30 -28.18
C SER A 176 -12.22 -0.65 -28.59
N LYS A 177 -12.47 -1.92 -28.95
CA LYS A 177 -13.81 -2.40 -29.29
C LYS A 177 -14.13 -3.67 -28.55
N GLN A 178 -15.29 -3.70 -27.91
CA GLN A 178 -15.80 -4.90 -27.24
C GLN A 178 -16.26 -5.91 -28.30
N ILE A 179 -15.65 -7.10 -28.31
CA ILE A 179 -15.91 -8.15 -29.31
C ILE A 179 -17.12 -9.00 -28.92
N ILE A 180 -17.27 -9.28 -27.63
CA ILE A 180 -18.36 -10.09 -27.05
C ILE A 180 -19.22 -9.24 -26.11
N LEU A 181 -20.33 -9.79 -25.61
CA LEU A 181 -21.08 -9.14 -24.53
C LEU A 181 -20.23 -9.07 -23.25
N ASN A 182 -20.24 -7.92 -22.57
CA ASN A 182 -19.49 -7.74 -21.34
C ASN A 182 -20.21 -8.49 -20.21
N PRO A 183 -19.58 -9.54 -19.62
CA PRO A 183 -20.20 -10.35 -18.59
C PRO A 183 -20.32 -9.62 -17.25
N PHE A 184 -19.55 -8.55 -17.04
CA PHE A 184 -19.59 -7.72 -15.82
C PHE A 184 -20.65 -6.62 -15.89
N LYS A 185 -21.19 -6.32 -17.09
CA LYS A 185 -22.16 -5.25 -17.26
C LYS A 185 -23.49 -5.60 -16.58
N GLY A 186 -23.97 -4.69 -15.73
CA GLY A 186 -25.24 -4.84 -15.00
C GLY A 186 -25.09 -5.40 -13.58
N HIS A 187 -23.89 -5.85 -13.21
CA HIS A 187 -23.56 -6.20 -11.83
C HIS A 187 -23.28 -4.95 -10.99
N SER A 188 -23.40 -5.11 -9.66
CA SER A 188 -23.08 -4.04 -8.70
C SER A 188 -21.60 -3.65 -8.75
N ILE A 189 -21.26 -2.45 -8.25
CA ILE A 189 -19.86 -1.99 -8.25
C ILE A 189 -19.01 -2.93 -7.40
N GLU A 190 -19.53 -3.37 -6.26
CA GLU A 190 -18.87 -4.25 -5.29
C GLU A 190 -18.49 -5.62 -5.89
N GLU A 191 -19.30 -6.12 -6.83
CA GLU A 191 -19.03 -7.36 -7.56
C GLU A 191 -18.02 -7.18 -8.71
N ARG A 192 -17.72 -5.93 -9.08
CA ARG A 192 -16.84 -5.56 -10.19
C ARG A 192 -15.50 -5.01 -9.75
N VAL A 193 -15.27 -4.84 -8.45
CA VAL A 193 -13.96 -4.39 -7.94
C VAL A 193 -12.97 -5.54 -8.03
N ILE A 194 -11.85 -5.34 -8.73
CA ILE A 194 -10.80 -6.35 -8.96
C ILE A 194 -10.18 -6.90 -7.66
N THR A 195 -10.21 -6.10 -6.59
CA THR A 195 -9.73 -6.49 -5.25
C THR A 195 -10.71 -7.39 -4.49
N SER A 196 -11.92 -7.61 -5.02
CA SER A 196 -12.91 -8.51 -4.45
C SER A 196 -12.49 -9.98 -4.66
N PRO A 197 -12.45 -10.83 -3.62
CA PRO A 197 -12.05 -12.23 -3.76
C PRO A 197 -12.91 -13.03 -4.76
N LYS A 198 -14.18 -12.64 -4.93
CA LYS A 198 -15.13 -13.33 -5.80
C LYS A 198 -14.83 -13.14 -7.29
N ILE A 199 -14.24 -12.00 -7.66
CA ILE A 199 -14.07 -11.63 -9.07
C ILE A 199 -12.93 -12.40 -9.73
N LYS A 200 -11.95 -12.85 -8.94
CA LYS A 200 -10.73 -13.48 -9.41
C LYS A 200 -11.00 -14.75 -10.23
N GLU A 201 -11.88 -15.62 -9.74
CA GLU A 201 -12.28 -16.83 -10.48
C GLU A 201 -13.03 -16.48 -11.76
N THR A 202 -13.89 -15.45 -11.73
CA THR A 202 -14.58 -14.95 -12.93
C THR A 202 -13.60 -14.41 -13.97
N VAL A 203 -12.59 -13.67 -13.55
CA VAL A 203 -11.52 -13.18 -14.45
C VAL A 203 -10.74 -14.35 -15.05
N LYS A 204 -10.35 -15.34 -14.26
CA LYS A 204 -9.68 -16.56 -14.76
C LYS A 204 -10.54 -17.29 -15.80
N GLU A 205 -11.84 -17.42 -15.56
CA GLU A 205 -12.76 -18.07 -16.50
C GLU A 205 -12.83 -17.34 -17.84
N PHE A 206 -12.97 -16.00 -17.82
CA PHE A 206 -13.06 -15.20 -19.03
C PHE A 206 -11.71 -14.92 -19.71
N SER A 207 -10.58 -15.18 -19.04
CA SER A 207 -9.23 -15.04 -19.63
C SER A 207 -9.01 -15.97 -20.83
N GLN A 208 -9.86 -16.96 -21.01
CA GLN A 208 -9.86 -17.87 -22.17
C GLN A 208 -10.38 -17.21 -23.45
N LEU A 209 -11.06 -16.06 -23.38
CA LEU A 209 -11.81 -15.46 -24.49
C LEU A 209 -10.99 -14.55 -25.42
N ASP A 210 -9.66 -14.71 -25.43
CA ASP A 210 -8.70 -14.02 -26.33
C ASP A 210 -9.00 -12.51 -26.45
N GLY A 211 -8.75 -11.80 -25.34
CA GLY A 211 -9.08 -10.39 -25.19
C GLY A 211 -8.32 -9.76 -24.02
N VAL A 212 -8.74 -8.54 -23.66
CA VAL A 212 -8.07 -7.71 -22.66
C VAL A 212 -9.10 -7.25 -21.63
N PHE A 213 -8.76 -7.38 -20.35
CA PHE A 213 -9.53 -6.77 -19.28
C PHE A 213 -9.14 -5.30 -19.10
N VAL A 214 -10.13 -4.42 -19.07
CA VAL A 214 -9.95 -3.00 -18.78
C VAL A 214 -10.34 -2.78 -17.32
N ILE A 215 -9.41 -2.26 -16.51
CA ILE A 215 -9.65 -1.91 -15.11
C ILE A 215 -9.57 -0.39 -14.99
N SER A 216 -10.61 0.23 -14.42
CA SER A 216 -10.59 1.66 -14.11
C SER A 216 -9.51 1.98 -13.06
N LYS A 217 -9.17 3.27 -12.90
CA LYS A 217 -8.24 3.73 -11.85
C LYS A 217 -8.70 3.37 -10.43
N ASP A 218 -10.02 3.21 -10.25
CA ASP A 218 -10.65 2.82 -8.99
C ASP A 218 -10.76 1.30 -8.81
N GLY A 219 -10.29 0.51 -9.78
CA GLY A 219 -10.22 -0.94 -9.68
C GLY A 219 -11.47 -1.64 -10.20
N ILE A 220 -12.32 -0.99 -10.98
CA ILE A 220 -13.57 -1.57 -11.52
C ILE A 220 -13.30 -2.17 -12.90
N ILE A 221 -13.72 -3.42 -13.12
CA ILE A 221 -13.63 -4.13 -14.41
C ILE A 221 -14.84 -3.90 -15.32
#